data_AF-A0A1Q5A712-F1
#
_entry.id   AF-A0A1Q5A712-F1
#
_cell.length_a   1.000
_cell.length_b   1.000
_cell.length_c   1.000
_cell.angle_alpha   90.00
_cell.angle_beta   90.00
_cell.angle_gamma   90.00
#
_symmetry.space_group_name_H-M   'P 1'
#
loop_
_entity.id
_entity.type
_entity.pdbx_description
1 polymer ?
#
loop_
_entity_poly.entity_id
_entity_poly.type
_entity_poly.pdbx_seq_one_letter_code
_entity_poly.pdbx_strand_id
1 'polypeptide(L)'
;MLDNPLMRIADVSDTERAVVDAFGTGTPVDVRGRRDRVVRSEVIRFLLLGGAAVEAGDLPALQLTGAHITGALELEHADIMVPVSLHECRFDERMNVFGSHLRRLSLHRSAMPGLMASMVILDASLGLTGCQSTGEISLVGAQIGGALILDGAELTGPVTALDGTWLRVGTDVLAQHGFTCRGALRLDNAEIGGSLRWEGAVLENPDGVALSGEDLRVGANADLCDGFTANGTVRLRYAEINSWVCFERATLTVPVGRTALDCRHVVARELVLLPAEPPAGVVDLSHGRIGLLRDEPATWPSALHLDGLTYETLAELDNGADRLRWLRLDPHGFRPQAYTQLAQVYRSAGRDDVARTVLLAGERHRRDILALPGRLWGVCRT
;
A
#
# COMPACT_ATOMS: atom_id res chain seq x y z
N MET A 1 46.35 2.03 0.61
CA MET A 1 47.10 2.00 1.89
C MET A 1 46.07 2.16 3.00
N LEU A 2 45.77 1.05 3.70
CA LEU A 2 44.65 0.85 4.62
C LEU A 2 45.04 1.20 6.08
N ASP A 3 45.62 2.37 6.33
CA ASP A 3 46.03 2.76 7.69
C ASP A 3 44.99 3.70 8.33
N ASN A 4 43.85 3.12 8.71
CA ASN A 4 42.96 3.71 9.73
C ASN A 4 43.17 2.95 11.05
N PRO A 5 43.62 3.61 12.14
CA PRO A 5 43.93 2.93 13.41
C PRO A 5 42.72 2.29 14.11
N LEU A 6 41.49 2.56 13.67
CA LEU A 6 40.27 1.88 14.16
C LEU A 6 39.87 0.64 13.32
N MET A 7 40.58 0.36 12.22
CA MET A 7 40.27 -0.76 11.34
C MET A 7 41.57 -1.35 10.79
N ARG A 8 42.11 -2.37 11.48
CA ARG A 8 43.02 -3.32 10.83
C ARG A 8 42.19 -4.17 9.88
N ILE A 9 41.89 -3.65 8.70
CA ILE A 9 41.48 -4.44 7.55
C ILE A 9 42.72 -5.24 7.07
N ALA A 10 43.32 -6.04 7.97
CA ALA A 10 44.54 -6.79 7.72
C ALA A 10 44.27 -8.07 6.91
N ASP A 11 43.01 -8.50 6.86
CA ASP A 11 42.58 -9.75 6.23
C ASP A 11 41.38 -9.52 5.29
N VAL A 12 41.53 -8.69 4.26
CA VAL A 12 40.53 -8.55 3.19
C VAL A 12 40.55 -9.80 2.32
N SER A 13 39.39 -10.44 2.10
CA SER A 13 39.30 -11.52 1.11
C SER A 13 39.52 -11.00 -0.31
N ASP A 14 39.84 -11.87 -1.27
CA ASP A 14 39.98 -11.44 -2.68
C ASP A 14 38.68 -10.88 -3.26
N THR A 15 37.53 -11.30 -2.71
CA THR A 15 36.21 -10.78 -3.09
C THR A 15 36.00 -9.39 -2.52
N GLU A 16 36.26 -9.18 -1.23
CA GLU A 16 36.16 -7.87 -0.60
C GLU A 16 37.15 -6.86 -1.21
N ARG A 17 38.37 -7.31 -1.58
CA ARG A 17 39.38 -6.45 -2.20
C ARG A 17 38.88 -5.93 -3.54
N ALA A 18 38.26 -6.79 -4.35
CA ALA A 18 37.64 -6.36 -5.60
C ALA A 18 36.51 -5.33 -5.40
N VAL A 19 35.74 -5.44 -4.30
CA VAL A 19 34.71 -4.45 -3.96
C VAL A 19 35.35 -3.12 -3.57
N VAL A 20 36.40 -3.15 -2.74
CA VAL A 20 37.15 -1.96 -2.33
C VAL A 20 37.77 -1.24 -3.53
N ASP A 21 38.43 -1.98 -4.42
CA ASP A 21 39.11 -1.43 -5.60
C ASP A 21 38.11 -0.82 -6.60
N ALA A 22 36.94 -1.44 -6.75
CA ALA A 22 35.90 -0.97 -7.66
C ALA A 22 35.08 0.21 -7.12
N PHE A 23 35.00 0.37 -5.79
CA PHE A 23 34.17 1.39 -5.14
C PHE A 23 34.52 2.81 -5.58
N GLY A 24 35.82 3.14 -5.63
CA GLY A 24 36.30 4.50 -5.99
C GLY A 24 35.85 4.93 -7.38
N THR A 25 35.92 4.02 -8.36
CA THR A 25 35.50 4.26 -9.75
C THR A 25 34.00 4.04 -9.98
N GLY A 26 33.29 3.49 -8.99
CA GLY A 26 31.90 3.05 -9.10
C GLY A 26 31.70 1.87 -10.05
N THR A 27 32.73 1.09 -10.34
CA THR A 27 32.63 -0.05 -11.27
C THR A 27 31.77 -1.18 -10.67
N PRO A 28 30.82 -1.77 -11.43
CA PRO A 28 30.04 -2.91 -10.94
C PRO A 28 30.88 -4.14 -10.63
N VAL A 29 30.62 -4.79 -9.49
CA VAL A 29 31.25 -6.05 -9.09
C VAL A 29 30.21 -7.16 -9.02
N ASP A 30 30.35 -8.18 -9.88
CA ASP A 30 29.55 -9.40 -9.85
C ASP A 30 30.36 -10.56 -9.23
N VAL A 31 29.87 -11.10 -8.12
CA VAL A 31 30.54 -12.18 -7.39
C VAL A 31 29.86 -13.53 -7.57
N ARG A 32 28.81 -13.65 -8.40
CA ARG A 32 28.07 -14.92 -8.59
C ARG A 32 28.96 -16.05 -9.12
N GLY A 33 29.94 -15.72 -9.95
CA GLY A 33 30.92 -16.68 -10.48
C GLY A 33 32.06 -17.04 -9.49
N ARG A 34 32.17 -16.36 -8.35
CA ARG A 34 33.27 -16.56 -7.41
C ARG A 34 32.99 -17.70 -6.44
N ARG A 35 34.05 -18.38 -5.99
CA ARG A 35 33.98 -19.43 -4.97
C ARG A 35 33.62 -18.86 -3.60
N ASP A 36 34.26 -17.76 -3.24
CA ASP A 36 33.93 -16.98 -2.06
C ASP A 36 33.08 -15.78 -2.47
N ARG A 37 31.86 -15.69 -1.93
CA ARG A 37 30.91 -14.60 -2.16
C ARG A 37 30.71 -13.75 -0.92
N VAL A 38 31.44 -14.04 0.16
CA VAL A 38 31.29 -13.36 1.44
C VAL A 38 31.86 -11.96 1.34
N VAL A 39 31.06 -10.98 1.76
CA VAL A 39 31.47 -9.61 1.94
C VAL A 39 30.99 -9.19 3.31
N ARG A 40 31.90 -8.87 4.23
CA ARG A 40 31.50 -8.45 5.58
C ARG A 40 30.85 -7.08 5.56
N SER A 41 29.82 -6.91 6.36
CA SER A 41 29.14 -5.62 6.56
C SER A 41 30.09 -4.53 7.05
N GLU A 42 31.15 -4.87 7.78
CA GLU A 42 32.17 -3.91 8.22
C GLU A 42 32.92 -3.29 7.04
N VAL A 43 33.22 -4.06 5.98
CA VAL A 43 33.87 -3.56 4.76
C VAL A 43 32.93 -2.62 4.02
N ILE A 44 31.66 -3.02 3.84
CA ILE A 44 30.64 -2.16 3.21
C ILE A 44 30.47 -0.85 3.99
N ARG A 45 30.33 -0.94 5.31
CA ARG A 45 30.21 0.22 6.19
C ARG A 45 31.43 1.14 6.07
N PHE A 46 32.64 0.59 6.08
CA PHE A 46 33.86 1.36 5.90
C PHE A 46 33.88 2.14 4.58
N LEU A 47 33.49 1.50 3.47
CA LEU A 47 33.42 2.15 2.16
C LEU A 47 32.39 3.29 2.15
N LEU A 48 31.17 3.03 2.65
CA LEU A 48 30.07 3.99 2.65
C LEU A 48 30.31 5.19 3.58
N LEU A 49 31.13 5.01 4.63
CA LEU A 49 31.51 6.07 5.58
C LEU A 49 32.83 6.78 5.21
N GLY A 50 33.28 6.66 3.95
CA GLY A 50 34.42 7.43 3.42
C GLY A 50 35.80 6.83 3.70
N GLY A 51 35.88 5.53 4.03
CA GLY A 51 37.15 4.83 4.25
C GLY A 51 37.95 4.57 2.97
N ALA A 52 37.32 4.63 1.80
CA ALA A 52 38.01 4.46 0.52
C ALA A 52 38.64 5.76 0.02
N ALA A 53 39.84 5.66 -0.55
CA ALA A 53 40.41 6.76 -1.32
C ALA A 53 39.64 6.91 -2.64
N VAL A 54 39.26 8.15 -2.97
CA VAL A 54 38.56 8.50 -4.21
C VAL A 54 39.37 9.59 -4.91
N GLU A 55 39.73 9.38 -6.18
CA GLU A 55 40.49 10.37 -6.95
C GLU A 55 39.58 11.48 -7.50
N ALA A 56 40.16 12.64 -7.79
CA ALA A 56 39.41 13.74 -8.36
C ALA A 56 38.92 13.39 -9.77
N GLY A 57 37.60 13.47 -10.00
CA GLY A 57 36.97 13.11 -11.27
C GLY A 57 36.31 11.74 -11.26
N ASP A 58 36.58 10.92 -10.25
CA ASP A 58 35.89 9.64 -10.05
C ASP A 58 34.47 9.83 -9.51
N LEU A 59 33.62 8.85 -9.80
CA LEU A 59 32.23 8.78 -9.36
C LEU A 59 32.04 7.54 -8.48
N PRO A 60 32.34 7.64 -7.17
CA PRO A 60 32.27 6.49 -6.29
C PRO A 60 30.84 5.98 -6.15
N ALA A 61 30.70 4.65 -6.14
CA ALA A 61 29.43 3.97 -5.96
C ALA A 61 29.64 2.56 -5.41
N LEU A 62 28.70 2.09 -4.59
CA LEU A 62 28.66 0.69 -4.20
C LEU A 62 27.73 -0.07 -5.15
N GLN A 63 28.32 -0.84 -6.06
CA GLN A 63 27.59 -1.65 -7.04
C GLN A 63 28.02 -3.11 -6.92
N LEU A 64 27.23 -3.92 -6.20
CA LEU A 64 27.56 -5.30 -5.87
C LEU A 64 26.43 -6.24 -6.25
N THR A 65 26.77 -7.33 -6.95
CA THR A 65 25.80 -8.35 -7.36
C THR A 65 26.19 -9.73 -6.83
N GLY A 66 25.24 -10.44 -6.22
CA GLY A 66 25.38 -11.85 -5.85
C GLY A 66 26.14 -12.14 -4.56
N ALA A 67 26.36 -11.12 -3.71
CA ALA A 67 27.15 -11.27 -2.49
C ALA A 67 26.34 -11.85 -1.33
N HIS A 68 27.04 -12.57 -0.46
CA HIS A 68 26.54 -12.96 0.86
C HIS A 68 27.12 -11.99 1.88
N ILE A 69 26.28 -11.11 2.41
CA ILE A 69 26.64 -10.05 3.33
C ILE A 69 26.50 -10.55 4.76
N THR A 70 27.62 -10.58 5.48
CA THR A 70 27.73 -11.14 6.84
C THR A 70 27.88 -10.05 7.91
N GLY A 71 27.24 -10.25 9.06
CA GLY A 71 27.18 -9.26 10.14
C GLY A 71 26.13 -8.17 9.91
N ALA A 72 25.77 -7.43 10.96
CA ALA A 72 24.84 -6.31 10.88
C ALA A 72 25.41 -5.12 10.09
N LEU A 73 24.68 -4.68 9.05
CA LEU A 73 25.01 -3.46 8.30
C LEU A 73 24.32 -2.25 8.95
N GLU A 74 25.03 -1.63 9.87
CA GLU A 74 24.58 -0.47 10.66
C GLU A 74 25.11 0.84 10.05
N LEU A 75 24.19 1.66 9.54
CA LEU A 75 24.43 2.94 8.86
C LEU A 75 23.51 4.05 9.41
N GLU A 76 23.12 3.92 10.68
CA GLU A 76 22.26 4.87 11.38
C GLU A 76 22.84 6.29 11.32
N HIS A 77 21.99 7.27 11.01
CA HIS A 77 22.35 8.69 10.96
C HIS A 77 23.52 9.06 10.04
N ALA A 78 23.88 8.17 9.10
CA ALA A 78 24.94 8.42 8.15
C ALA A 78 24.49 9.29 6.96
N ASP A 79 25.38 10.12 6.45
CA ASP A 79 25.22 10.80 5.17
C ASP A 79 25.95 10.01 4.07
N ILE A 80 25.19 9.27 3.25
CA ILE A 80 25.71 8.41 2.19
C ILE A 80 25.45 9.05 0.84
N MET A 81 26.44 9.83 0.39
CA MET A 81 26.34 10.65 -0.83
C MET A 81 26.59 9.88 -2.13
N VAL A 82 26.92 8.59 -2.03
CA VAL A 82 27.15 7.69 -3.16
C VAL A 82 25.92 6.81 -3.43
N PRO A 83 25.64 6.44 -4.69
CA PRO A 83 24.59 5.46 -4.98
C PRO A 83 24.93 4.08 -4.40
N VAL A 84 23.94 3.42 -3.78
CA VAL A 84 24.06 2.06 -3.25
C VAL A 84 23.16 1.10 -4.02
N SER A 85 23.76 0.07 -4.62
CA SER A 85 23.10 -0.99 -5.38
C SER A 85 23.65 -2.36 -4.96
N LEU A 86 22.82 -3.12 -4.27
CA LEU A 86 23.11 -4.47 -3.79
C LEU A 86 22.07 -5.41 -4.41
N HIS A 87 22.42 -6.03 -5.53
CA HIS A 87 21.49 -6.84 -6.33
C HIS A 87 21.76 -8.33 -6.14
N GLU A 88 20.70 -9.14 -6.07
CA GLU A 88 20.85 -10.59 -5.85
C GLU A 88 21.71 -10.93 -4.60
N CYS A 89 21.73 -10.03 -3.61
CA CYS A 89 22.54 -10.17 -2.40
C CYS A 89 21.72 -10.81 -1.28
N ARG A 90 22.37 -11.58 -0.41
CA ARG A 90 21.75 -12.18 0.78
C ARG A 90 22.37 -11.58 2.03
N PHE A 91 21.54 -11.12 2.96
CA PHE A 91 21.97 -10.62 4.26
C PHE A 91 21.70 -11.66 5.34
N ASP A 92 22.64 -11.85 6.26
CA ASP A 92 22.42 -12.70 7.45
C ASP A 92 21.59 -12.00 8.52
N GLU A 93 21.68 -10.66 8.58
CA GLU A 93 21.05 -9.82 9.59
C GLU A 93 20.28 -8.68 8.92
N ARG A 94 19.44 -8.00 9.70
CA ARG A 94 18.70 -6.82 9.22
C ARG A 94 19.66 -5.72 8.77
N MET A 95 19.30 -4.98 7.73
CA MET A 95 19.99 -3.74 7.34
C MET A 95 19.37 -2.57 8.10
N ASN A 96 20.21 -1.68 8.64
CA ASN A 96 19.74 -0.51 9.38
C ASN A 96 20.32 0.78 8.81
N VAL A 97 19.42 1.61 8.30
CA VAL A 97 19.67 2.95 7.74
C VAL A 97 18.78 3.98 8.42
N PHE A 98 18.43 3.76 9.70
CA PHE A 98 17.59 4.66 10.47
C PHE A 98 18.12 6.10 10.46
N GLY A 99 17.26 7.06 10.15
CA GLY A 99 17.59 8.49 10.23
C GLY A 99 18.76 8.95 9.37
N SER A 100 19.14 8.17 8.37
CA SER A 100 20.27 8.46 7.46
C SER A 100 19.80 9.22 6.22
N HIS A 101 20.73 9.90 5.55
CA HIS A 101 20.49 10.55 4.26
C HIS A 101 21.22 9.78 3.18
N LEU A 102 20.48 9.20 2.24
CA LEU A 102 21.01 8.44 1.12
C LEU A 102 20.67 9.12 -0.19
N ARG A 103 21.60 9.06 -1.15
CA ARG A 103 21.29 9.46 -2.53
C ARG A 103 20.32 8.49 -3.21
N ARG A 104 20.57 7.18 -3.07
CA ARG A 104 19.79 6.08 -3.66
C ARG A 104 20.09 4.78 -2.92
N LEU A 105 19.07 3.95 -2.72
CA LEU A 105 19.20 2.58 -2.23
C LEU A 105 18.42 1.62 -3.13
N SER A 106 19.09 0.55 -3.55
CA SER A 106 18.59 -0.41 -4.53
C SER A 106 18.97 -1.83 -4.10
N LEU A 107 17.97 -2.63 -3.75
CA LEU A 107 18.08 -3.98 -3.18
C LEU A 107 17.39 -5.03 -4.09
N HIS A 108 17.47 -4.86 -5.41
CA HIS A 108 16.75 -5.72 -6.35
C HIS A 108 17.12 -7.20 -6.18
N ARG A 109 16.11 -8.05 -6.07
CA ARG A 109 16.26 -9.51 -5.92
C ARG A 109 17.16 -9.92 -4.75
N SER A 110 17.31 -9.05 -3.76
CA SER A 110 18.08 -9.34 -2.55
C SER A 110 17.18 -9.95 -1.47
N ALA A 111 17.76 -10.74 -0.58
CA ALA A 111 17.06 -11.40 0.50
C ALA A 111 17.61 -10.94 1.86
N MET A 112 16.74 -10.48 2.76
CA MET A 112 17.14 -9.98 4.07
C MET A 112 16.14 -10.34 5.17
N PRO A 113 16.58 -10.44 6.44
CA PRO A 113 15.67 -10.63 7.57
C PRO A 113 14.79 -9.42 7.89
N GLY A 114 15.09 -8.23 7.34
CA GLY A 114 14.34 -7.00 7.53
C GLY A 114 15.16 -5.77 7.16
N LEU A 115 14.49 -4.61 7.09
CA LEU A 115 15.09 -3.31 6.78
C LEU A 115 14.55 -2.25 7.72
N MET A 116 15.41 -1.67 8.55
CA MET A 116 15.09 -0.49 9.35
C MET A 116 15.49 0.76 8.57
N ALA A 117 14.52 1.42 7.95
CA ALA A 117 14.71 2.64 7.15
C ALA A 117 13.76 3.76 7.60
N SER A 118 13.33 3.72 8.85
CA SER A 118 12.53 4.78 9.46
C SER A 118 13.33 6.09 9.52
N MET A 119 12.65 7.21 9.28
CA MET A 119 13.22 8.56 9.19
C MET A 119 14.33 8.74 8.13
N VAL A 120 14.49 7.80 7.19
CA VAL A 120 15.49 7.95 6.12
C VAL A 120 15.06 9.07 5.17
N ILE A 121 16.03 9.84 4.68
CA ILE A 121 15.84 10.76 3.55
C ILE A 121 16.55 10.14 2.35
N LEU A 122 15.81 9.89 1.27
CA LEU A 122 16.31 9.38 0.00
C LEU A 122 16.07 10.43 -1.08
N ASP A 123 17.13 10.95 -1.69
CA ASP A 123 16.99 11.96 -2.76
C ASP A 123 16.30 11.37 -4.01
N ALA A 124 16.56 10.09 -4.28
CA ALA A 124 16.01 9.36 -5.41
C ALA A 124 15.01 8.29 -4.94
N SER A 125 14.91 7.18 -5.68
CA SER A 125 14.00 6.07 -5.40
C SER A 125 14.59 5.05 -4.42
N LEU A 126 13.70 4.39 -3.68
CA LEU A 126 13.99 3.13 -2.98
C LEU A 126 13.54 1.96 -3.87
N GLY A 127 14.50 1.16 -4.33
CA GLY A 127 14.23 -0.01 -5.18
C GLY A 127 14.29 -1.31 -4.39
N LEU A 128 13.17 -2.03 -4.32
CA LEU A 128 13.02 -3.34 -3.67
C LEU A 128 12.44 -4.39 -4.63
N THR A 129 12.53 -4.19 -5.95
CA THR A 129 11.96 -5.13 -6.93
C THR A 129 12.48 -6.55 -6.73
N GLY A 130 11.57 -7.53 -6.60
CA GLY A 130 11.93 -8.93 -6.37
C GLY A 130 12.61 -9.21 -5.03
N CYS A 131 12.65 -8.23 -4.12
CA CYS A 131 13.26 -8.37 -2.81
C CYS A 131 12.45 -9.36 -1.95
N GLN A 132 13.15 -10.17 -1.16
CA GLN A 132 12.55 -11.09 -0.20
C GLN A 132 12.87 -10.62 1.21
N SER A 133 11.84 -10.36 2.01
CA SER A 133 11.99 -10.03 3.44
C SER A 133 11.24 -11.02 4.31
N THR A 134 11.92 -11.61 5.30
CA THR A 134 11.29 -12.49 6.31
C THR A 134 10.93 -11.77 7.61
N GLY A 135 11.17 -10.46 7.66
CA GLY A 135 10.75 -9.59 8.74
C GLY A 135 10.31 -8.24 8.23
N GLU A 136 10.02 -7.34 9.17
CA GLU A 136 9.47 -6.01 8.86
C GLU A 136 10.46 -5.17 8.03
N ILE A 137 9.90 -4.50 7.01
CA ILE A 137 10.51 -3.32 6.39
C ILE A 137 9.83 -2.09 6.99
N SER A 138 10.59 -1.33 7.78
CA SER A 138 10.11 -0.13 8.45
C SER A 138 10.55 1.10 7.65
N LEU A 139 9.59 1.88 7.16
CA LEU A 139 9.74 3.14 6.43
C LEU A 139 9.03 4.29 7.19
N VAL A 140 8.88 4.16 8.50
CA VAL A 140 8.12 5.10 9.32
C VAL A 140 8.75 6.49 9.24
N GLY A 141 7.99 7.48 8.76
CA GLY A 141 8.47 8.85 8.59
C GLY A 141 9.56 9.03 7.52
N ALA A 142 9.81 8.02 6.69
CA ALA A 142 10.77 8.12 5.59
C ALA A 142 10.31 9.14 4.54
N GLN A 143 11.28 9.76 3.86
CA GLN A 143 11.07 10.67 2.75
C GLN A 143 11.83 10.16 1.53
N ILE A 144 11.10 9.80 0.48
CA ILE A 144 11.65 9.29 -0.78
C ILE A 144 11.33 10.31 -1.86
N GLY A 145 12.34 11.02 -2.35
CA GLY A 145 12.16 12.03 -3.40
C GLY A 145 11.68 11.44 -4.72
N GLY A 146 12.05 10.19 -5.00
CA GLY A 146 11.62 9.42 -6.17
C GLY A 146 10.41 8.52 -5.90
N ALA A 147 10.51 7.29 -6.39
CA ALA A 147 9.48 6.26 -6.27
C ALA A 147 9.86 5.22 -5.21
N LEU A 148 8.86 4.57 -4.61
CA LEU A 148 9.04 3.33 -3.87
C LEU A 148 8.65 2.16 -4.78
N ILE A 149 9.62 1.31 -5.12
CA ILE A 149 9.42 0.23 -6.10
C ILE A 149 9.48 -1.12 -5.40
N LEU A 150 8.34 -1.79 -5.30
CA LEU A 150 8.09 -3.07 -4.64
C LEU A 150 7.73 -4.18 -5.64
N ASP A 151 7.84 -3.92 -6.95
CA ASP A 151 7.44 -4.86 -8.00
C ASP A 151 7.99 -6.27 -7.80
N GLY A 152 7.11 -7.27 -7.74
CA GLY A 152 7.49 -8.68 -7.52
C GLY A 152 8.17 -8.98 -6.17
N ALA A 153 8.18 -8.05 -5.22
CA ALA A 153 8.76 -8.29 -3.90
C ALA A 153 7.85 -9.23 -3.07
N GLU A 154 8.48 -10.03 -2.22
CA GLU A 154 7.83 -10.93 -1.27
C GLU A 154 8.19 -10.50 0.15
N LEU A 155 7.24 -9.84 0.82
CA LEU A 155 7.43 -9.32 2.17
C LEU A 155 6.63 -10.18 3.14
N THR A 156 7.30 -10.73 4.15
CA THR A 156 6.66 -11.50 5.22
C THR A 156 7.08 -10.92 6.56
N GLY A 157 6.09 -10.54 7.37
CA GLY A 157 6.29 -10.09 8.74
C GLY A 157 5.34 -10.82 9.69
N PRO A 158 5.76 -11.10 10.94
CA PRO A 158 4.93 -11.83 11.90
C PRO A 158 3.67 -11.05 12.31
N VAL A 159 3.71 -9.71 12.22
CA VAL A 159 2.58 -8.82 12.51
C VAL A 159 2.43 -7.81 11.37
N THR A 160 3.49 -7.03 11.13
CA THR A 160 3.59 -6.05 10.04
C THR A 160 4.75 -6.46 9.14
N ALA A 161 4.51 -6.50 7.83
CA ALA A 161 5.54 -6.79 6.84
C ALA A 161 6.15 -5.51 6.27
N LEU A 162 5.34 -4.46 6.11
CA LEU A 162 5.77 -3.15 5.64
C LEU A 162 5.05 -2.06 6.43
N ASP A 163 5.81 -1.23 7.15
CA ASP A 163 5.30 -0.08 7.88
C ASP A 163 5.75 1.23 7.22
N GLY A 164 4.89 1.82 6.40
CA GLY A 164 5.06 3.13 5.79
C GLY A 164 4.24 4.22 6.48
N THR A 165 3.99 4.11 7.78
CA THR A 165 3.27 5.17 8.53
C THR A 165 4.05 6.49 8.43
N TRP A 166 3.37 7.60 8.07
CA TRP A 166 3.97 8.92 7.79
C TRP A 166 4.98 8.94 6.63
N LEU A 167 4.99 7.92 5.75
CA LEU A 167 5.86 7.88 4.58
C LEU A 167 5.51 9.01 3.60
N ARG A 168 6.52 9.70 3.08
CA ARG A 168 6.39 10.61 1.93
C ARG A 168 7.10 10.05 0.72
N VAL A 169 6.41 9.98 -0.40
CA VAL A 169 6.98 9.58 -1.70
C VAL A 169 6.68 10.67 -2.72
N GLY A 170 7.72 11.18 -3.39
CA GLY A 170 7.58 12.28 -4.34
C GLY A 170 6.82 11.89 -5.60
N THR A 171 6.88 10.62 -5.98
CA THR A 171 6.20 10.07 -7.17
C THR A 171 5.32 8.88 -6.80
N ASP A 172 5.51 7.72 -7.43
CA ASP A 172 4.62 6.56 -7.32
C ASP A 172 5.11 5.54 -6.28
N VAL A 173 4.16 4.76 -5.76
CA VAL A 173 4.45 3.47 -5.11
C VAL A 173 4.01 2.36 -6.05
N LEU A 174 4.99 1.62 -6.57
CA LEU A 174 4.79 0.56 -7.54
C LEU A 174 4.87 -0.79 -6.85
N ALA A 175 3.81 -1.57 -6.88
CA ALA A 175 3.74 -2.90 -6.28
C ALA A 175 3.06 -3.87 -7.26
N GLN A 176 3.57 -3.90 -8.49
CA GLN A 176 3.04 -4.68 -9.60
C GLN A 176 3.80 -6.01 -9.75
N HIS A 177 3.50 -6.77 -10.80
CA HIS A 177 4.30 -7.91 -11.24
C HIS A 177 4.52 -9.00 -10.17
N GLY A 178 3.46 -9.32 -9.40
CA GLY A 178 3.49 -10.42 -8.43
C GLY A 178 3.94 -10.03 -7.02
N PHE A 179 3.83 -8.74 -6.64
CA PHE A 179 4.05 -8.31 -5.27
C PHE A 179 3.17 -9.09 -4.29
N THR A 180 3.79 -9.66 -3.25
CA THR A 180 3.11 -10.40 -2.18
C THR A 180 3.52 -9.86 -0.82
N CYS A 181 2.53 -9.59 0.04
CA CYS A 181 2.73 -9.10 1.39
C CYS A 181 1.97 -9.99 2.40
N ARG A 182 2.69 -10.66 3.29
CA ARG A 182 2.17 -11.53 4.35
C ARG A 182 2.37 -10.88 5.71
N GLY A 183 1.27 -10.51 6.36
CA GLY A 183 1.27 -9.58 7.49
C GLY A 183 0.69 -8.23 7.08
N ALA A 184 0.53 -7.32 8.03
CA ALA A 184 -0.05 -6.00 7.77
C ALA A 184 0.86 -5.15 6.88
N LEU A 185 0.25 -4.42 5.95
CA LEU A 185 0.85 -3.33 5.19
C LEU A 185 0.22 -2.01 5.66
N ARG A 186 1.03 -1.11 6.24
CA ARG A 186 0.56 0.18 6.77
C ARG A 186 1.09 1.34 5.93
N LEU A 187 0.20 2.26 5.58
CA LEU A 187 0.45 3.54 4.91
C LEU A 187 -0.35 4.65 5.59
N ASP A 188 -0.57 4.52 6.90
CA ASP A 188 -1.35 5.50 7.65
C ASP A 188 -0.63 6.85 7.64
N ASN A 189 -1.36 7.93 7.35
CA ASN A 189 -0.83 9.29 7.21
C ASN A 189 0.26 9.43 6.12
N ALA A 190 0.36 8.48 5.19
CA ALA A 190 1.33 8.58 4.10
C ALA A 190 0.87 9.59 3.03
N GLU A 191 1.84 10.24 2.38
CA GLU A 191 1.63 11.19 1.29
C GLU A 191 2.38 10.71 0.05
N ILE A 192 1.63 10.35 -0.99
CA ILE A 192 2.16 9.85 -2.26
C ILE A 192 1.88 10.91 -3.34
N GLY A 193 2.93 11.52 -3.88
CA GLY A 193 2.79 12.60 -4.87
C GLY A 193 2.18 12.13 -6.20
N GLY A 194 2.42 10.88 -6.57
CA GLY A 194 1.88 10.22 -7.75
C GLY A 194 0.77 9.23 -7.41
N SER A 195 0.89 8.01 -7.94
CA SER A 195 -0.11 6.94 -7.87
C SER A 195 0.34 5.77 -6.99
N LEU A 196 -0.62 5.02 -6.49
CA LEU A 196 -0.43 3.65 -6.03
C LEU A 196 -0.78 2.71 -7.19
N ARG A 197 0.18 1.94 -7.69
CA ARG A 197 -0.01 0.94 -8.77
C ARG A 197 0.18 -0.47 -8.27
N TRP A 198 -0.92 -1.11 -7.88
CA TRP A 198 -0.94 -2.37 -7.12
C TRP A 198 -1.72 -3.45 -7.88
N GLU A 199 -1.76 -3.33 -9.21
CA GLU A 199 -2.42 -4.28 -10.08
C GLU A 199 -1.82 -5.68 -9.90
N GLY A 200 -2.67 -6.66 -9.60
CA GLY A 200 -2.23 -8.04 -9.34
C GLY A 200 -1.50 -8.27 -8.01
N ALA A 201 -1.42 -7.29 -7.11
CA ALA A 201 -0.80 -7.48 -5.80
C ALA A 201 -1.61 -8.42 -4.89
N VAL A 202 -0.91 -9.19 -4.05
CA VAL A 202 -1.52 -10.15 -3.12
C VAL A 202 -1.18 -9.77 -1.68
N LEU A 203 -2.19 -9.44 -0.88
CA LEU A 203 -2.05 -9.10 0.53
C LEU A 203 -2.73 -10.15 1.41
N GLU A 204 -1.98 -10.72 2.35
CA GLU A 204 -2.43 -11.81 3.22
C GLU A 204 -2.28 -11.42 4.70
N ASN A 205 -3.41 -11.13 5.34
CA ASN A 205 -3.55 -10.96 6.79
C ASN A 205 -4.98 -11.34 7.23
N PRO A 206 -5.36 -12.64 7.15
CA PRO A 206 -6.75 -13.10 7.22
C PRO A 206 -7.48 -12.68 8.52
N ASP A 207 -6.77 -12.71 9.64
CA ASP A 207 -7.32 -12.36 10.96
C ASP A 207 -7.19 -10.86 11.30
N GLY A 208 -6.56 -10.09 10.41
CA GLY A 208 -6.18 -8.70 10.65
C GLY A 208 -6.63 -7.74 9.55
N VAL A 209 -5.87 -6.65 9.43
CA VAL A 209 -5.99 -5.64 8.37
C VAL A 209 -4.83 -5.91 7.40
N ALA A 210 -5.15 -6.28 6.17
CA ALA A 210 -4.15 -6.54 5.13
C ALA A 210 -3.53 -5.23 4.63
N LEU A 211 -4.35 -4.20 4.44
CA LEU A 211 -3.92 -2.85 4.07
C LEU A 211 -4.57 -1.82 4.99
N SER A 212 -3.76 -1.03 5.69
CA SER A 212 -4.19 0.15 6.44
C SER A 212 -3.63 1.40 5.75
N GLY A 213 -4.51 2.27 5.26
CA GLY A 213 -4.19 3.59 4.72
C GLY A 213 -5.14 4.63 5.32
N GLU A 214 -5.16 4.72 6.65
CA GLU A 214 -5.93 5.75 7.35
C GLU A 214 -5.27 7.13 7.14
N ASP A 215 -6.05 8.14 6.74
CA ASP A 215 -5.55 9.48 6.38
C ASP A 215 -4.51 9.49 5.24
N LEU A 216 -4.54 8.47 4.37
CA LEU A 216 -3.68 8.35 3.20
C LEU A 216 -4.01 9.42 2.14
N ARG A 217 -2.98 10.11 1.61
CA ARG A 217 -3.13 11.04 0.48
C ARG A 217 -2.41 10.52 -0.76
N VAL A 218 -3.12 10.48 -1.88
CA VAL A 218 -2.58 10.06 -3.19
C VAL A 218 -2.85 11.15 -4.22
N GLY A 219 -1.77 11.69 -4.79
CA GLY A 219 -1.80 12.83 -5.70
C GLY A 219 -2.41 12.53 -7.08
N ALA A 220 -2.48 11.24 -7.46
CA ALA A 220 -3.12 10.77 -8.68
C ALA A 220 -4.09 9.62 -8.40
N ASN A 221 -3.74 8.38 -8.79
CA ASN A 221 -4.62 7.22 -8.80
C ASN A 221 -4.28 6.22 -7.70
N ALA A 222 -5.28 5.51 -7.19
CA ALA A 222 -5.08 4.27 -6.44
C ALA A 222 -5.62 3.09 -7.26
N ASP A 223 -4.72 2.41 -7.98
CA ASP A 223 -5.00 1.30 -8.89
C ASP A 223 -4.83 -0.04 -8.15
N LEU A 224 -5.91 -0.53 -7.53
CA LEU A 224 -6.00 -1.85 -6.87
C LEU A 224 -6.88 -2.80 -7.70
N CYS A 225 -6.65 -2.84 -9.02
CA CYS A 225 -7.45 -3.60 -9.97
C CYS A 225 -6.73 -4.83 -10.54
N ASP A 226 -7.38 -5.51 -11.47
CA ASP A 226 -6.80 -6.53 -12.35
C ASP A 226 -6.00 -7.62 -11.61
N GLY A 227 -6.67 -8.32 -10.69
CA GLY A 227 -6.09 -9.42 -9.94
C GLY A 227 -5.55 -9.04 -8.56
N PHE A 228 -5.72 -7.79 -8.14
CA PHE A 228 -5.50 -7.41 -6.74
C PHE A 228 -6.31 -8.32 -5.81
N THR A 229 -5.64 -8.95 -4.85
CA THR A 229 -6.25 -9.86 -3.88
C THR A 229 -5.91 -9.41 -2.47
N ALA A 230 -6.92 -9.23 -1.64
CA ALA A 230 -6.76 -9.00 -0.22
C ALA A 230 -7.50 -10.08 0.58
N ASN A 231 -6.75 -10.86 1.35
CA ASN A 231 -7.29 -11.74 2.38
C ASN A 231 -7.05 -11.09 3.75
N GLY A 232 -8.07 -10.39 4.24
CA GLY A 232 -7.98 -9.46 5.36
C GLY A 232 -8.62 -8.12 5.01
N THR A 233 -8.88 -7.28 6.01
CA THR A 233 -9.55 -5.99 5.80
C THR A 233 -8.65 -5.03 4.99
N VAL A 234 -9.22 -4.38 3.98
CA VAL A 234 -8.65 -3.18 3.33
C VAL A 234 -9.30 -1.94 3.96
N ARG A 235 -8.49 -1.05 4.53
CA ARG A 235 -8.94 0.16 5.21
C ARG A 235 -8.33 1.39 4.56
N LEU A 236 -9.19 2.26 4.04
CA LEU A 236 -8.87 3.55 3.40
C LEU A 236 -9.70 4.68 4.03
N ARG A 237 -9.79 4.67 5.37
CA ARG A 237 -10.56 5.68 6.12
C ARG A 237 -9.92 7.05 5.97
N TYR A 238 -10.74 8.07 5.72
CA TYR A 238 -10.27 9.45 5.50
C TYR A 238 -9.24 9.59 4.37
N ALA A 239 -9.11 8.58 3.50
CA ALA A 239 -8.17 8.65 2.39
C ALA A 239 -8.65 9.68 1.35
N GLU A 240 -7.72 10.50 0.86
CA GLU A 240 -7.95 11.49 -0.19
C GLU A 240 -7.18 11.07 -1.44
N ILE A 241 -7.90 10.66 -2.48
CA ILE A 241 -7.33 10.23 -3.76
C ILE A 241 -7.77 11.24 -4.81
N ASN A 242 -6.81 11.93 -5.42
CA ASN A 242 -7.12 13.04 -6.32
C ASN A 242 -7.99 12.60 -7.51
N SER A 243 -7.66 11.46 -8.12
CA SER A 243 -8.37 10.96 -9.29
C SER A 243 -9.30 9.82 -8.93
N TRP A 244 -8.87 8.57 -9.10
CA TRP A 244 -9.74 7.42 -8.89
C TRP A 244 -9.19 6.41 -7.91
N VAL A 245 -10.11 5.64 -7.31
CA VAL A 245 -9.81 4.40 -6.59
C VAL A 245 -10.43 3.26 -7.37
N CYS A 246 -9.62 2.29 -7.79
CA CYS A 246 -10.05 1.18 -8.61
C CYS A 246 -9.94 -0.16 -7.88
N PHE A 247 -11.04 -0.92 -7.86
CA PHE A 247 -11.14 -2.31 -7.40
C PHE A 247 -11.71 -3.23 -8.50
N GLU A 248 -11.58 -2.83 -9.77
CA GLU A 248 -12.03 -3.65 -10.89
C GLU A 248 -11.32 -5.00 -10.89
N ARG A 249 -12.08 -6.09 -10.93
CA ARG A 249 -11.59 -7.48 -10.86
C ARG A 249 -10.74 -7.79 -9.63
N ALA A 250 -10.91 -7.03 -8.54
CA ALA A 250 -10.29 -7.32 -7.26
C ALA A 250 -11.03 -8.45 -6.52
N THR A 251 -10.30 -9.21 -5.69
CA THR A 251 -10.86 -10.23 -4.80
C THR A 251 -10.66 -9.81 -3.35
N LEU A 252 -11.75 -9.57 -2.63
CA LEU A 252 -11.75 -9.08 -1.26
C LEU A 252 -12.38 -10.12 -0.32
N THR A 253 -11.52 -10.81 0.43
CA THR A 253 -11.93 -11.91 1.31
C THR A 253 -11.60 -11.60 2.76
N VAL A 254 -12.51 -11.94 3.67
CA VAL A 254 -12.35 -11.83 5.11
C VAL A 254 -13.15 -12.95 5.80
N PRO A 255 -12.80 -13.32 7.04
CA PRO A 255 -13.68 -14.13 7.88
C PRO A 255 -15.08 -13.51 8.03
N VAL A 256 -16.09 -14.37 8.18
CA VAL A 256 -17.50 -13.97 8.30
C VAL A 256 -17.69 -12.94 9.41
N GLY A 257 -18.52 -11.92 9.13
CA GLY A 257 -18.87 -10.87 10.11
C GLY A 257 -17.84 -9.73 10.21
N ARG A 258 -16.81 -9.72 9.35
CA ARG A 258 -15.82 -8.64 9.27
C ARG A 258 -16.10 -7.70 8.10
N THR A 259 -15.48 -6.53 8.16
CA THR A 259 -15.44 -5.57 7.05
C THR A 259 -14.34 -5.97 6.07
N ALA A 260 -14.71 -6.19 4.81
CA ALA A 260 -13.77 -6.46 3.73
C ALA A 260 -13.11 -5.17 3.24
N LEU A 261 -13.93 -4.13 3.05
CA LEU A 261 -13.50 -2.83 2.55
C LEU A 261 -14.08 -1.70 3.40
N ASP A 262 -13.22 -0.91 4.02
CA ASP A 262 -13.59 0.23 4.87
C ASP A 262 -13.08 1.53 4.23
N CYS A 263 -13.95 2.19 3.47
CA CYS A 263 -13.68 3.45 2.78
C CYS A 263 -14.48 4.60 3.41
N ARG A 264 -14.69 4.56 4.73
CA ARG A 264 -15.42 5.64 5.41
C ARG A 264 -14.70 6.97 5.25
N HIS A 265 -15.44 8.02 4.94
CA HIS A 265 -14.91 9.35 4.67
C HIS A 265 -13.92 9.43 3.49
N VAL A 266 -13.83 8.42 2.63
CA VAL A 266 -12.97 8.49 1.44
C VAL A 266 -13.42 9.64 0.52
N VAL A 267 -12.46 10.33 -0.10
CA VAL A 267 -12.71 11.35 -1.12
C VAL A 267 -12.00 10.95 -2.40
N ALA A 268 -12.75 10.83 -3.50
CA ALA A 268 -12.21 10.54 -4.82
C ALA A 268 -13.09 11.14 -5.93
N ARG A 269 -12.51 11.46 -7.09
CA ARG A 269 -13.30 11.87 -8.27
C ARG A 269 -14.03 10.70 -8.88
N GLU A 270 -13.48 9.49 -8.79
CA GLU A 270 -14.13 8.28 -9.26
C GLU A 270 -13.82 7.09 -8.32
N LEU A 271 -14.83 6.27 -8.05
CA LEU A 271 -14.68 4.99 -7.37
C LEU A 271 -15.19 3.89 -8.29
N VAL A 272 -14.29 2.99 -8.69
CA VAL A 272 -14.61 1.79 -9.48
C VAL A 272 -14.69 0.59 -8.55
N LEU A 273 -15.92 0.22 -8.16
CA LEU A 273 -16.22 -0.90 -7.28
C LEU A 273 -16.84 -2.04 -8.09
N LEU A 274 -16.02 -2.67 -8.94
CA LEU A 274 -16.38 -3.79 -9.82
C LEU A 274 -15.53 -5.03 -9.49
N PRO A 275 -15.61 -5.59 -8.27
CA PRO A 275 -14.78 -6.72 -7.87
C PRO A 275 -15.11 -7.97 -8.70
N ALA A 276 -14.19 -8.93 -8.74
CA ALA A 276 -14.37 -10.16 -9.53
C ALA A 276 -15.55 -11.03 -9.04
N GLU A 277 -15.86 -10.93 -7.76
CA GLU A 277 -16.98 -11.56 -7.08
C GLU A 277 -17.46 -10.66 -5.92
N PRO A 278 -18.71 -10.83 -5.42
CA PRO A 278 -19.17 -10.11 -4.25
C PRO A 278 -18.18 -10.20 -3.09
N PRO A 279 -17.73 -9.07 -2.50
CA PRO A 279 -16.83 -9.10 -1.35
C PRO A 279 -17.41 -9.94 -0.20
N ALA A 280 -16.58 -10.79 0.42
CA ALA A 280 -17.03 -11.77 1.41
C ALA A 280 -17.52 -11.15 2.74
N GLY A 281 -17.30 -9.85 2.94
CA GLY A 281 -17.66 -9.11 4.16
C GLY A 281 -18.36 -7.80 3.87
N VAL A 282 -18.49 -6.96 4.91
CA VAL A 282 -19.12 -5.64 4.78
C VAL A 282 -18.25 -4.73 3.92
N VAL A 283 -18.89 -3.97 3.03
CA VAL A 283 -18.28 -2.79 2.41
C VAL A 283 -18.87 -1.55 3.07
N ASP A 284 -18.01 -0.66 3.56
CA ASP A 284 -18.44 0.56 4.22
C ASP A 284 -17.98 1.80 3.44
N LEU A 285 -18.94 2.52 2.85
CA LEU A 285 -18.72 3.76 2.11
C LEU A 285 -19.24 4.99 2.86
N SER A 286 -19.57 4.83 4.15
CA SER A 286 -20.26 5.87 4.92
C SER A 286 -19.46 7.17 4.92
N HIS A 287 -20.16 8.29 4.74
CA HIS A 287 -19.58 9.64 4.67
C HIS A 287 -18.55 9.87 3.55
N GLY A 288 -18.43 8.95 2.59
CA GLY A 288 -17.59 9.13 1.41
C GLY A 288 -18.11 10.24 0.49
N ARG A 289 -17.20 10.86 -0.26
CA ARG A 289 -17.49 11.89 -1.26
C ARG A 289 -16.88 11.47 -2.59
N ILE A 290 -17.72 10.98 -3.47
CA ILE A 290 -17.32 10.43 -4.76
C ILE A 290 -17.84 11.33 -5.89
N GLY A 291 -17.07 11.57 -6.94
CA GLY A 291 -17.63 12.19 -8.16
C GLY A 291 -18.51 11.18 -8.91
N LEU A 292 -17.87 10.18 -9.51
CA LEU A 292 -18.49 9.08 -10.24
C LEU A 292 -18.36 7.77 -9.47
N LEU A 293 -19.47 7.12 -9.14
CA LEU A 293 -19.47 5.75 -8.60
C LEU A 293 -19.82 4.76 -9.71
N ARG A 294 -18.90 3.83 -9.97
CA ARG A 294 -19.09 2.70 -10.88
C ARG A 294 -19.20 1.42 -10.06
N ASP A 295 -20.31 0.73 -10.21
CA ASP A 295 -20.61 -0.53 -9.56
C ASP A 295 -21.61 -1.32 -10.42
N GLU A 296 -21.85 -2.59 -10.08
CA GLU A 296 -22.84 -3.39 -10.78
C GLU A 296 -23.61 -4.33 -9.83
N PRO A 297 -24.89 -4.61 -10.10
CA PRO A 297 -25.71 -5.41 -9.18
C PRO A 297 -25.22 -6.85 -8.97
N ALA A 298 -24.45 -7.39 -9.91
CA ALA A 298 -23.93 -8.75 -9.86
C ALA A 298 -22.81 -8.93 -8.81
N THR A 299 -22.11 -7.86 -8.45
CA THR A 299 -20.91 -7.90 -7.59
C THR A 299 -21.08 -7.10 -6.30
N TRP A 300 -22.31 -6.62 -6.01
CA TRP A 300 -22.62 -6.00 -4.72
C TRP A 300 -22.43 -6.98 -3.56
N PRO A 301 -21.90 -6.50 -2.41
CA PRO A 301 -21.75 -7.32 -1.21
C PRO A 301 -23.11 -7.61 -0.57
N SER A 302 -23.11 -8.56 0.37
CA SER A 302 -24.31 -8.87 1.16
C SER A 302 -24.68 -7.76 2.17
N ALA A 303 -23.70 -6.93 2.56
CA ALA A 303 -23.87 -5.80 3.47
C ALA A 303 -23.08 -4.59 2.98
N LEU A 304 -23.76 -3.45 2.83
CA LEU A 304 -23.19 -2.21 2.30
C LEU A 304 -23.66 -1.00 3.11
N HIS A 305 -22.75 -0.32 3.80
CA HIS A 305 -23.09 0.91 4.52
C HIS A 305 -22.97 2.13 3.61
N LEU A 306 -24.05 2.92 3.55
CA LEU A 306 -24.17 4.07 2.65
C LEU A 306 -24.49 5.36 3.39
N ASP A 307 -24.50 5.34 4.72
CA ASP A 307 -24.92 6.46 5.53
C ASP A 307 -24.03 7.69 5.29
N GLY A 308 -24.63 8.79 4.86
CA GLY A 308 -23.91 10.02 4.55
C GLY A 308 -23.03 9.95 3.30
N LEU A 309 -23.03 8.85 2.54
CA LEU A 309 -22.33 8.79 1.25
C LEU A 309 -22.94 9.81 0.29
N THR A 310 -22.07 10.53 -0.41
CA THR A 310 -22.45 11.45 -1.50
C THR A 310 -21.74 11.07 -2.78
N TYR A 311 -22.46 11.17 -3.90
CA TYR A 311 -21.95 10.91 -5.24
C TYR A 311 -22.62 11.81 -6.27
N GLU A 312 -21.86 12.35 -7.23
CA GLU A 312 -22.42 13.24 -8.25
C GLU A 312 -23.14 12.46 -9.36
N THR A 313 -22.59 11.32 -9.79
CA THR A 313 -23.14 10.48 -10.86
C THR A 313 -22.93 9.00 -10.55
N LEU A 314 -23.84 8.16 -11.06
CA LEU A 314 -23.70 6.71 -11.13
C LEU A 314 -23.43 6.31 -12.57
N ALA A 315 -22.49 5.38 -12.80
CA ALA A 315 -22.13 4.93 -14.16
C ALA A 315 -23.33 4.38 -14.94
N GLU A 316 -24.16 3.59 -14.24
CA GLU A 316 -25.36 2.99 -14.79
C GLU A 316 -26.58 3.41 -13.98
N LEU A 317 -27.55 4.01 -14.71
CA LEU A 317 -28.86 4.40 -14.19
C LEU A 317 -29.94 3.49 -14.77
N ASP A 318 -30.44 2.59 -13.93
CA ASP A 318 -31.54 1.69 -14.25
C ASP A 318 -32.91 2.40 -14.09
N ASN A 319 -33.98 1.63 -14.00
CA ASN A 319 -35.32 2.14 -13.69
C ASN A 319 -35.52 2.40 -12.17
N GLY A 320 -34.45 2.31 -11.37
CA GLY A 320 -34.44 2.47 -9.93
C GLY A 320 -34.66 1.19 -9.13
N ALA A 321 -35.07 0.08 -9.74
CA ALA A 321 -35.39 -1.15 -9.00
C ALA A 321 -34.15 -1.76 -8.33
N ASP A 322 -33.04 -1.88 -9.05
CA ASP A 322 -31.79 -2.40 -8.48
C ASP A 322 -31.22 -1.41 -7.47
N ARG A 323 -31.30 -0.10 -7.74
CA ARG A 323 -30.83 0.92 -6.78
C ARG A 323 -31.66 0.98 -5.50
N LEU A 324 -32.95 0.63 -5.54
CA LEU A 324 -33.74 0.46 -4.32
C LEU A 324 -33.35 -0.80 -3.53
N ARG A 325 -32.92 -1.88 -4.20
CA ARG A 325 -32.31 -3.05 -3.54
C ARG A 325 -30.98 -2.68 -2.91
N TRP A 326 -30.14 -1.93 -3.63
CA TRP A 326 -28.85 -1.42 -3.15
C TRP A 326 -28.97 -0.65 -1.83
N LEU A 327 -29.94 0.28 -1.72
CA LEU A 327 -30.20 1.01 -0.48
C LEU A 327 -30.65 0.13 0.70
N ARG A 328 -31.13 -1.08 0.44
CA ARG A 328 -31.57 -2.04 1.47
C ARG A 328 -30.46 -3.00 1.90
N LEU A 329 -29.29 -2.95 1.25
CA LEU A 329 -28.11 -3.72 1.67
C LEU A 329 -27.49 -3.18 2.97
N ASP A 330 -27.92 -2.00 3.43
CA ASP A 330 -27.43 -1.44 4.69
C ASP A 330 -28.04 -2.20 5.90
N PRO A 331 -27.23 -2.99 6.65
CA PRO A 331 -27.70 -3.74 7.81
C PRO A 331 -28.19 -2.84 8.96
N HIS A 332 -27.82 -1.55 8.98
CA HIS A 332 -28.34 -0.61 9.96
C HIS A 332 -29.74 -0.07 9.62
N GLY A 333 -30.33 -0.53 8.51
CA GLY A 333 -31.71 -0.29 8.14
C GLY A 333 -31.93 1.03 7.40
N PHE A 334 -33.12 1.61 7.56
CA PHE A 334 -33.52 2.80 6.78
C PHE A 334 -32.65 4.03 7.04
N ARG A 335 -32.16 4.63 5.96
CA ARG A 335 -31.41 5.89 5.94
C ARG A 335 -32.07 6.92 5.02
N PRO A 336 -32.80 7.92 5.56
CA PRO A 336 -33.49 8.92 4.75
C PRO A 336 -32.59 9.66 3.75
N GLN A 337 -31.35 9.96 4.17
CA GLN A 337 -30.38 10.67 3.34
C GLN A 337 -30.04 9.88 2.07
N ALA A 338 -29.85 8.56 2.16
CA ALA A 338 -29.45 7.74 1.02
C ALA A 338 -30.53 7.69 -0.08
N TYR A 339 -31.81 7.65 0.29
CA TYR A 339 -32.93 7.80 -0.66
C TYR A 339 -32.96 9.18 -1.32
N THR A 340 -32.71 10.23 -0.53
CA THR A 340 -32.72 11.62 -1.02
C THR A 340 -31.56 11.85 -1.99
N GLN A 341 -30.37 11.34 -1.67
CA GLN A 341 -29.18 11.36 -2.51
C GLN A 341 -29.44 10.67 -3.86
N LEU A 342 -29.95 9.44 -3.85
CA LEU A 342 -30.26 8.70 -5.08
C LEU A 342 -31.31 9.42 -5.93
N ALA A 343 -32.37 9.94 -5.31
CA ALA A 343 -33.40 10.71 -6.01
C ALA A 343 -32.86 12.02 -6.60
N GLN A 344 -31.84 12.64 -5.98
CA GLN A 344 -31.18 13.81 -6.54
C GLN A 344 -30.39 13.44 -7.81
N VAL A 345 -29.67 12.32 -7.81
CA VAL A 345 -28.92 11.85 -8.99
C VAL A 345 -29.84 11.50 -10.15
N TYR A 346 -30.99 10.85 -9.89
CA TYR A 346 -31.98 10.61 -10.94
C TYR A 346 -32.57 11.92 -11.52
N ARG A 347 -32.81 12.93 -10.68
CA ARG A 347 -33.28 14.25 -11.14
C ARG A 347 -32.24 14.97 -11.98
N SER A 348 -30.98 14.99 -11.56
CA SER A 348 -29.91 15.64 -12.34
C SER A 348 -29.70 14.95 -13.69
N ALA A 349 -29.99 13.65 -13.79
CA ALA A 349 -30.00 12.89 -15.04
C ALA A 349 -31.30 13.03 -15.88
N GLY A 350 -32.26 13.86 -15.46
CA GLY A 350 -33.52 14.10 -16.18
C GLY A 350 -34.58 12.99 -16.03
N ARG A 351 -34.45 12.12 -15.01
CA ARG A 351 -35.39 11.01 -14.71
C ARG A 351 -36.24 11.32 -13.47
N ASP A 352 -37.04 12.37 -13.55
CA ASP A 352 -37.88 12.86 -12.44
C ASP A 352 -38.93 11.85 -11.95
N ASP A 353 -39.43 11.00 -12.85
CA ASP A 353 -40.37 9.92 -12.56
C ASP A 353 -39.75 8.84 -11.66
N VAL A 354 -38.51 8.43 -11.98
CA VAL A 354 -37.73 7.48 -11.17
C VAL A 354 -37.37 8.10 -9.82
N ALA A 355 -36.94 9.37 -9.81
CA ALA A 355 -36.64 10.07 -8.56
C ALA A 355 -37.83 10.14 -7.60
N ARG A 356 -39.04 10.42 -8.12
CA ARG A 356 -40.28 10.39 -7.32
C ARG A 356 -40.55 9.00 -6.77
N THR A 357 -40.34 7.97 -7.59
CA THR A 357 -40.49 6.56 -7.19
C THR A 357 -39.55 6.20 -6.04
N VAL A 358 -38.29 6.64 -6.10
CA VAL A 358 -37.29 6.44 -5.04
C VAL A 358 -37.74 7.09 -3.73
N LEU A 359 -38.18 8.35 -3.75
CA LEU A 359 -38.64 9.05 -2.54
C LEU A 359 -39.89 8.39 -1.93
N LEU A 360 -40.85 7.96 -2.75
CA LEU A 360 -42.03 7.22 -2.29
C LEU A 360 -41.64 5.88 -1.67
N ALA A 361 -40.67 5.17 -2.25
CA ALA A 361 -40.16 3.94 -1.69
C ALA A 361 -39.48 4.17 -0.33
N GLY A 362 -38.76 5.29 -0.16
CA GLY A 362 -38.20 5.71 1.13
C GLY A 362 -39.28 5.95 2.18
N GLU A 363 -40.35 6.66 1.83
CA GLU A 363 -41.48 6.90 2.75
C GLU A 363 -42.22 5.61 3.13
N ARG A 364 -42.36 4.64 2.20
CA ARG A 364 -42.89 3.30 2.50
C ARG A 364 -41.99 2.56 3.50
N HIS A 365 -40.68 2.53 3.24
CA HIS A 365 -39.71 1.89 4.13
C HIS A 365 -39.74 2.51 5.55
N ARG A 366 -39.84 3.84 5.64
CA ARG A 366 -40.01 4.54 6.92
C ARG A 366 -41.25 4.07 7.68
N ARG A 367 -42.39 3.96 6.99
CA ARG A 367 -43.66 3.52 7.59
C ARG A 367 -43.60 2.08 8.06
N ASP A 368 -42.99 1.19 7.29
CA ASP A 368 -42.84 -0.22 7.65
C ASP A 368 -42.05 -0.38 8.95
N ILE A 369 -41.00 0.43 9.14
CA ILE A 369 -40.21 0.45 10.39
C ILE A 369 -41.02 0.99 11.57
N LEU A 370 -41.76 2.08 11.38
CA LEU A 370 -42.58 2.69 12.44
C LEU A 370 -43.81 1.86 12.81
N ALA A 371 -44.29 1.00 11.91
CA ALA A 371 -45.41 0.11 12.15
C ALA A 371 -45.06 -1.12 13.01
N LEU A 372 -43.77 -1.47 13.14
CA LEU A 372 -43.30 -2.62 13.94
C LEU A 372 -43.54 -2.43 15.46
N PRO A 373 -43.22 -1.28 16.10
CA PRO A 373 -43.58 -1.02 17.50
C PRO A 373 -45.10 -0.99 17.74
N GLY A 374 -45.87 -0.46 16.79
CA GLY A 374 -47.34 -0.36 16.89
C GLY A 374 -48.06 -1.71 16.84
N ARG A 375 -47.47 -2.71 16.17
CA ARG A 375 -48.00 -4.08 16.13
C ARG A 375 -47.68 -4.88 17.40
N LEU A 376 -46.54 -4.63 18.06
CA LEU A 376 -46.20 -5.28 19.33
C LEU A 376 -47.05 -4.77 20.50
N TRP A 377 -47.43 -3.49 20.51
CA TRP A 377 -48.37 -2.94 21.50
C TRP A 377 -49.81 -3.46 21.36
N GLY A 378 -50.21 -3.92 20.18
CA GLY A 378 -51.53 -4.52 19.94
C GLY A 378 -51.67 -5.96 20.49
N VAL A 379 -50.57 -6.68 20.69
CA VAL A 379 -50.56 -8.07 21.17
C VAL A 379 -50.43 -8.17 22.69
N CYS A 380 -49.91 -7.13 23.37
CA CYS A 380 -49.87 -7.06 24.84
C CYS A 380 -51.15 -6.47 25.48
N ARG A 381 -52.22 -6.25 24.71
CA ARG A 381 -53.51 -5.68 25.17
C ARG A 381 -54.74 -6.54 24.84
N THR A 382 -54.55 -7.83 24.64
CA THR A 382 -55.59 -8.87 24.65
C THR A 382 -55.27 -9.87 25.73
#